data_AF-A0A2M8PS67-F1
#
_entry.id   AF-A0A2M8PS67-F1
#
_cell.length_a   1.000
_cell.length_b   1.000
_cell.length_c   1.000
_cell.angle_alpha   90.00
_cell.angle_beta   90.00
_cell.angle_gamma   90.00
#
_symmetry.space_group_name_H-M   'P 1'
#
loop_
_entity.id
_entity.type
_entity.pdbx_description
1 polymer ?
#
loop_
_entity_poly.entity_id
_entity_poly.type
_entity_poly.pdbx_seq_one_letter_code
_entity_poly.pdbx_strand_id
1 'polypeptide(L)'
;MAHNKLTQDIIDEFVLNSHGNYGRVRRLLLQHPDLAVQRASWGETALDAALHANRKDIEQFLRSAGAIESPSHCNGVCRAPIERLNRDFDFST
;
A
#
# COMPACT_ATOMS: atom_id res chain seq x y z
N MET A 1 -22.51 22.94 2.43
CA MET A 1 -21.14 22.47 2.15
C MET A 1 -21.07 21.01 2.54
N ALA A 2 -21.27 20.09 1.60
CA ALA A 2 -21.15 18.66 1.88
C ALA A 2 -19.69 18.40 2.26
N HIS A 3 -19.42 18.11 3.53
CA HIS A 3 -18.20 17.42 3.90
C HIS A 3 -18.26 16.09 3.14
N ASN A 4 -17.53 15.98 2.04
CA ASN A 4 -17.24 14.72 1.39
C ASN A 4 -16.30 13.92 2.30
N LYS A 5 -16.79 13.58 3.50
CA LYS A 5 -16.11 12.66 4.40
C LYS A 5 -16.02 11.36 3.63
N LEU A 6 -14.80 10.97 3.31
CA LEU A 6 -14.52 9.61 2.91
C LEU A 6 -15.14 8.70 3.96
N THR A 7 -16.16 7.94 3.54
CA THR A 7 -16.74 6.92 4.40
C THR A 7 -15.73 5.79 4.49
N GLN A 8 -15.72 5.12 5.63
CA GLN A 8 -14.85 3.96 5.82
C GLN A 8 -15.11 2.91 4.74
N ASP A 9 -16.35 2.76 4.28
CA ASP A 9 -16.73 1.87 3.17
C ASP A 9 -15.97 2.16 1.87
N ILE A 10 -15.76 3.44 1.51
CA ILE A 10 -15.03 3.80 0.29
C ILE A 10 -13.53 3.52 0.45
N ILE A 11 -12.99 3.74 1.65
CA ILE A 11 -11.59 3.43 1.95
C ILE A 11 -11.36 1.92 1.90
N ASP A 12 -12.26 1.15 2.52
CA ASP A 12 -12.23 -0.31 2.53
C ASP A 12 -12.38 -0.87 1.11
N GLU A 13 -13.30 -0.33 0.31
CA GLU A 13 -13.44 -0.66 -1.10
C GLU A 13 -12.14 -0.35 -1.87
N PHE A 14 -11.51 0.80 -1.62
CA PHE A 14 -10.30 1.21 -2.29
C PHE A 14 -9.12 0.27 -1.99
N VAL A 15 -8.93 -0.10 -0.72
CA VAL A 15 -7.89 -1.05 -0.30
C VAL A 15 -8.16 -2.43 -0.88
N LEU A 16 -9.40 -2.92 -0.84
CA LEU A 16 -9.78 -4.22 -1.40
C LEU A 16 -9.51 -4.29 -2.92
N ASN A 17 -9.84 -3.22 -3.66
CA ASN A 17 -9.56 -3.16 -5.09
C ASN A 17 -8.06 -3.07 -5.42
N SER A 18 -7.23 -2.64 -4.47
CA SER A 18 -5.77 -2.54 -4.64
C SER A 18 -5.08 -3.91 -4.73
N HIS A 19 -5.77 -5.00 -4.39
CA HIS A 19 -5.29 -6.37 -4.65
C HIS A 19 -5.26 -6.75 -6.14
N GLY A 20 -5.88 -6.00 -7.05
CA GLY A 20 -5.82 -6.40 -8.47
C GLY A 20 -6.62 -5.58 -9.47
N ASN A 21 -7.51 -4.72 -9.00
CA ASN A 21 -8.40 -3.94 -9.84
C ASN A 21 -7.86 -2.52 -10.09
N TYR A 22 -6.80 -2.44 -10.88
CA TYR A 22 -6.14 -1.17 -11.23
C TYR A 22 -7.13 -0.12 -11.79
N GLY A 23 -8.08 -0.54 -12.64
CA GLY A 23 -9.07 0.36 -13.23
C GLY A 23 -10.03 0.97 -12.21
N ARG A 24 -10.34 0.26 -11.12
CA ARG A 24 -11.16 0.81 -10.02
C ARG A 24 -10.32 1.72 -9.11
N VAL A 25 -9.12 1.29 -8.74
CA VAL A 25 -8.16 2.08 -7.94
C VAL A 25 -7.89 3.43 -8.60
N ARG A 26 -7.57 3.45 -9.89
CA ARG A 26 -7.30 4.69 -10.64
C ARG A 26 -8.49 5.64 -10.63
N ARG A 27 -9.73 5.13 -10.82
CA ARG A 27 -10.94 5.96 -10.81
C ARG A 27 -11.21 6.55 -9.42
N LEU A 28 -11.13 5.73 -8.37
CA LEU A 28 -11.34 6.18 -7.00
C LEU A 28 -10.31 7.22 -6.58
N LEU A 29 -9.04 7.00 -6.92
CA LEU A 29 -7.98 7.93 -6.59
C LEU A 29 -8.08 9.27 -7.33
N LEU A 30 -8.57 9.26 -8.58
CA LEU A 30 -8.85 10.50 -9.33
C LEU A 30 -10.03 11.28 -8.74
N GLN A 31 -11.02 10.58 -8.19
CA GLN A 31 -12.17 11.23 -7.54
C GLN A 31 -11.83 11.74 -6.14
N HIS A 32 -10.96 11.02 -5.43
CA HIS A 32 -10.59 11.29 -4.05
C HIS A 32 -9.08 11.06 -3.86
N PRO A 33 -8.24 12.07 -4.13
CA PRO A 33 -6.79 11.93 -3.97
C PRO A 33 -6.39 11.64 -2.53
N ASP A 34 -7.22 12.05 -1.57
CA ASP A 34 -7.00 11.83 -0.14
C ASP A 34 -7.02 10.33 0.25
N LEU A 35 -7.55 9.45 -0.60
CA LEU A 35 -7.60 7.99 -0.37
C LEU A 35 -6.21 7.34 -0.31
N ALA A 36 -5.19 7.91 -0.97
CA ALA A 36 -3.86 7.32 -0.99
C ALA A 36 -3.20 7.22 0.39
N VAL A 37 -3.60 8.08 1.33
CA VAL A 37 -3.07 8.12 2.70
C VAL A 37 -4.01 7.50 3.74
N GLN A 38 -5.19 7.05 3.32
CA GLN A 38 -6.15 6.43 4.23
C GLN A 38 -5.87 4.94 4.46
N ARG A 39 -6.42 4.44 5.56
CA ARG A 39 -6.31 3.03 5.97
C ARG A 39 -7.70 2.42 6.06
N ALA A 40 -7.80 1.17 5.61
CA ALA A 40 -9.01 0.40 5.78
C ALA A 40 -9.33 0.18 7.26
N SER A 41 -10.56 -0.24 7.55
CA SER A 41 -11.05 -0.52 8.90
C SER A 41 -10.22 -1.60 9.62
N TRP A 42 -9.61 -2.52 8.86
CA TRP A 42 -8.68 -3.54 9.36
C TRP A 42 -7.20 -3.08 9.39
N GLY A 43 -6.93 -1.80 9.14
CA GLY A 43 -5.62 -1.17 9.32
C GLY A 43 -4.61 -1.36 8.19
N GLU A 44 -5.01 -1.92 7.04
CA GLU A 44 -4.20 -2.09 5.84
C GLU A 44 -4.28 -0.84 4.94
N THR A 45 -3.19 -0.52 4.24
CA THR A 45 -3.16 0.52 3.20
C THR A 45 -3.35 -0.08 1.81
N ALA A 46 -3.73 0.77 0.84
CA ALA A 46 -3.80 0.35 -0.56
C ALA A 46 -2.45 -0.18 -1.08
N LEU A 47 -1.34 0.35 -0.56
CA LEU A 47 0.00 -0.10 -0.92
C LEU A 47 0.29 -1.51 -0.37
N ASP A 48 -0.07 -1.77 0.89
CA ASP A 48 0.06 -3.11 1.50
C ASP A 48 -0.75 -4.14 0.70
N ALA A 49 -1.99 -3.81 0.32
CA ALA A 49 -2.85 -4.69 -0.49
C ALA A 49 -2.24 -4.99 -1.87
N ALA A 50 -1.64 -3.98 -2.51
CA ALA A 50 -0.94 -4.15 -3.80
C ALA A 50 0.33 -5.01 -3.66
N LEU A 51 1.08 -4.86 -2.56
CA LEU A 51 2.25 -5.68 -2.23
C LEU A 51 1.86 -7.13 -1.96
N HIS A 52 0.82 -7.37 -1.14
CA HIS A 52 0.27 -8.70 -0.87
C HIS A 52 -0.16 -9.43 -2.15
N ALA A 53 -0.75 -8.71 -3.09
CA ALA A 53 -1.16 -9.28 -4.37
C ALA A 53 -0.06 -9.30 -5.44
N ASN A 54 1.17 -8.85 -5.11
CA ASN A 54 2.32 -8.77 -6.00
C ASN A 54 2.03 -7.97 -7.30
N ARG A 55 1.22 -6.90 -7.19
CA ARG A 55 0.77 -6.06 -8.31
C ARG A 55 1.66 -4.82 -8.45
N LYS A 56 2.82 -4.98 -9.07
CA LYS A 56 3.80 -3.91 -9.29
C LYS A 56 3.23 -2.67 -9.99
N ASP A 57 2.28 -2.85 -10.90
CA ASP A 57 1.65 -1.74 -11.63
C ASP A 57 0.83 -0.84 -10.69
N ILE A 58 0.11 -1.45 -9.75
CA ILE A 58 -0.69 -0.74 -8.74
C ILE A 58 0.26 -0.11 -7.71
N GLU A 59 1.29 -0.85 -7.28
CA GLU A 59 2.31 -0.34 -6.36
C GLU A 59 2.97 0.95 -6.88
N GLN A 60 3.48 0.95 -8.11
CA GLN A 60 4.11 2.13 -8.71
C GLN A 60 3.14 3.31 -8.82
N PHE A 61 1.90 3.03 -9.20
CA PHE A 61 0.87 4.06 -9.29
C PHE A 61 0.55 4.70 -7.93
N LEU A 62 0.41 3.88 -6.89
CA LEU A 62 0.16 4.36 -5.53
C LEU A 62 1.36 5.12 -4.95
N ARG A 63 2.59 4.64 -5.17
CA ARG A 63 3.82 5.37 -4.77
C ARG A 63 3.92 6.72 -5.46
N SER A 64 3.59 6.78 -6.76
CA SER A 64 3.58 8.05 -7.51
C SER A 64 2.52 9.03 -6.99
N ALA A 65 1.44 8.51 -6.40
CA ALA A 65 0.40 9.32 -5.77
C ALA A 65 0.70 9.73 -4.31
N GLY A 66 1.87 9.35 -3.77
CA GLY A 66 2.26 9.66 -2.39
C GLY A 66 1.67 8.72 -1.34
N ALA A 67 1.21 7.52 -1.73
CA ALA A 67 0.78 6.51 -0.77
C ALA A 67 1.97 6.04 0.06
N ILE A 68 1.77 5.99 1.39
CA ILE A 68 2.75 5.47 2.34
C ILE A 68 2.39 4.04 2.74
N GLU A 69 3.41 3.23 2.97
CA GLU A 69 3.22 1.93 3.61
C GLU A 69 2.79 2.14 5.07
N SER A 70 1.97 1.22 5.57
CA SER A 70 1.62 1.22 6.98
C SER A 70 2.87 0.92 7.82
N PRO A 71 3.17 1.70 8.88
CA PRO A 71 4.29 1.40 9.77
C PRO A 71 4.09 0.13 10.62
N SER A 72 3.00 -0.64 10.45
CA SER A 72 2.63 -1.67 11.45
C SER A 72 1.81 -2.86 10.94
N HIS A 73 1.94 -3.30 9.68
CA HIS A 73 1.37 -4.60 9.25
C HIS A 73 2.46 -5.67 9.07
N CYS A 74 3.05 -6.12 10.17
CA CYS A 74 3.95 -7.28 10.18
C CYS A 74 3.18 -8.57 10.49
N ASN A 75 2.35 -9.06 9.55
CA ASN A 75 1.76 -10.41 9.61
C ASN A 75 2.80 -11.51 9.23
N GLY A 76 4.02 -11.42 9.77
CA GLY A 76 5.12 -12.34 9.48
C GLY A 76 5.73 -12.24 8.07
N VAL A 77 5.19 -11.41 7.17
CA VAL A 77 5.69 -11.19 5.80
C VAL A 77 6.25 -9.77 5.67
N CYS A 78 7.08 -9.34 6.61
CA CYS A 78 7.96 -8.20 6.33
C CYS A 78 9.02 -8.71 5.37
N ARG A 79 8.93 -8.28 4.11
CA ARG A 79 10.11 -8.23 3.26
C ARG A 79 11.07 -7.30 3.99
N ALA A 80 12.04 -7.89 4.70
CA ALA A 80 13.13 -7.12 5.28
C ALA A 80 13.68 -6.19 4.17
N PRO A 81 14.13 -4.97 4.51
CA PRO A 81 14.88 -4.20 3.54
C PRO A 81 16.00 -5.12 3.04
N ILE A 82 16.14 -5.24 1.73
CA ILE A 82 17.27 -5.92 1.07
C ILE A 82 18.60 -5.15 1.31
N GLU A 83 18.74 -4.46 2.44
CA GLU A 83 19.98 -3.96 3.00
C GLU A 83 20.40 -4.83 4.18
N ARG A 84 20.88 -6.03 3.84
CA ARG A 84 21.97 -6.65 4.58
C ARG A 84 22.87 -7.46 3.64
N LEU A 85 23.23 -6.88 2.49
CA LEU A 85 24.52 -7.16 1.85
C LEU A 85 25.57 -6.39 2.65
N ASN A 86 25.97 -6.93 3.79
CA ASN A 86 27.22 -6.69 4.54
C ASN A 86 27.08 -7.39 5.92
N ARG A 87 27.14 -8.72 5.90
CA ARG A 87 27.73 -9.48 7.01
C ARG A 87 28.95 -10.14 6.41
N ASP A 88 30.09 -9.47 6.61
CA ASP A 88 31.34 -10.09 7.04
C ASP A 88 31.52 -11.54 6.58
N PHE A 89 31.82 -11.72 5.30
CA PHE A 89 32.58 -12.87 4.84
C PHE A 89 34.04 -12.57 5.20
N ASP A 90 34.39 -12.71 6.47
CA ASP A 90 35.79 -12.84 6.87
C ASP A 90 36.23 -14.27 6.56
N PHE A 91 36.76 -14.44 5.34
CA PHE A 91 37.67 -15.53 5.02
C PHE A 91 39.03 -15.13 5.58
N SER A 92 39.39 -15.56 6.79
CA SER A 92 40.80 -15.66 7.13
C SER A 92 41.11 -16.65 8.27
N THR A 93 41.74 -17.75 7.84
CA THR A 93 42.64 -18.70 8.55
C THR A 93 42.01 -19.83 9.34
#